data_AF-A0A3B9AC79-F1
#
_entry.id   AF-A0A3B9AC79-F1
#
_cell.length_a   1.000
_cell.length_b   1.000
_cell.length_c   1.000
_cell.angle_alpha   90.00
_cell.angle_beta   90.00
_cell.angle_gamma   90.00
#
_symmetry.space_group_name_H-M   'P 1'
#
loop_
_entity.id
_entity.type
_entity.pdbx_description
1 polymer ?
#
loop_
_entity_poly.entity_id
_entity_poly.type
_entity_poly.pdbx_seq_one_letter_code
_entity_poly.pdbx_strand_id
1 'polypeptide(L)' 'MRIIVDSNLEGSFHGFDGGRVFKFTTGQIWEQAEYKYHYHYAYRPAAQIIEDQGSFYLQVSGMNDRVKVKKVR' A
#
# COMPACT_ATOMS: atom_id res chain seq x y z
N MET A 1 -8.03 14.21 -3.40
CA MET A 1 -7.62 13.06 -2.58
C MET A 1 -8.84 12.37 -2.00
N ARG A 2 -9.01 11.08 -2.28
CA ARG A 2 -10.11 10.26 -1.76
C ARG A 2 -9.56 8.92 -1.28
N ILE A 3 -9.97 8.48 -0.10
CA ILE A 3 -9.69 7.12 0.38
C ILE A 3 -10.67 6.17 -0.31
N ILE A 4 -10.15 5.16 -1.00
CA ILE A 4 -10.95 4.14 -1.70
C ILE A 4 -10.85 2.76 -1.03
N VAL A 5 -9.81 2.53 -0.23
CA VAL A 5 -9.65 1.36 0.62
C VAL A 5 -9.14 1.83 1.96
N ASP A 6 -9.76 1.37 3.04
CA ASP A 6 -9.29 1.56 4.42
C ASP A 6 -9.46 0.24 5.16
N SER A 7 -8.36 -0.49 5.34
CA SER A 7 -8.36 -1.84 5.91
C SER A 7 -6.94 -2.29 6.26
N ASN A 8 -6.77 -3.52 6.73
CA ASN A 8 -5.47 -4.09 7.04
C ASN A 8 -4.87 -4.81 5.83
N LEU A 9 -3.54 -4.75 5.72
CA LEU A 9 -2.78 -5.68 4.88
C LEU A 9 -2.80 -7.09 5.47
N GLU A 10 -2.65 -8.08 4.60
CA GLU A 10 -2.46 -9.47 4.99
C GLU A 10 -1.01 -9.74 5.40
N GLY A 11 -0.82 -10.56 6.42
CA GLY A 11 0.50 -11.05 6.82
C GLY A 11 1.47 -9.96 7.25
N SER A 12 2.76 -10.18 6.97
CA SER A 12 3.84 -9.26 7.31
C SER A 12 4.12 -8.27 6.19
N PHE A 13 4.18 -7.00 6.56
CA PHE A 13 4.67 -5.91 5.74
C PHE A 13 6.13 -5.64 6.10
N HIS A 14 6.98 -5.47 5.08
CA HIS A 14 8.43 -5.28 5.25
C HIS A 14 8.92 -3.99 4.56
N GLY A 15 8.02 -3.05 4.32
CA GLY A 15 8.34 -1.80 3.65
C GLY A 15 8.12 -1.83 2.15
N PHE A 16 8.62 -0.79 1.50
CA PHE A 16 8.59 -0.63 0.05
C PHE A 16 9.89 -1.16 -0.55
N ASP A 17 9.72 -1.89 -1.64
CA ASP A 17 10.78 -2.44 -2.48
C ASP A 17 10.13 -2.64 -3.85
N GLY A 18 10.73 -2.11 -4.91
CA GLY A 18 10.08 -1.98 -6.22
C GLY A 18 9.34 -3.26 -6.66
N GLY A 19 8.12 -3.12 -7.15
CA GLY A 19 7.30 -4.26 -7.61
C GLY A 19 6.68 -5.13 -6.52
N ARG A 20 6.76 -4.75 -5.23
CA ARG A 20 6.04 -5.43 -4.16
C ARG A 20 4.52 -5.44 -4.37
N VAL A 21 3.90 -6.56 -4.03
CA VAL A 21 2.45 -6.74 -4.04
C VAL A 21 1.90 -6.66 -2.62
N PHE A 22 0.85 -5.87 -2.46
CA PHE A 22 0.14 -5.63 -1.21
C PHE A 22 -1.27 -6.20 -1.32
N LYS A 23 -1.58 -7.16 -0.45
CA LYS A 23 -2.91 -7.77 -0.36
C LYS A 23 -3.62 -7.21 0.86
N PHE A 24 -4.83 -6.73 0.67
CA PHE A 24 -5.70 -6.31 1.76
C PHE A 24 -6.58 -7.47 2.21
N THR A 25 -6.95 -7.47 3.49
CA THR A 25 -7.89 -8.46 4.06
C THR A 25 -9.29 -8.41 3.42
N THR A 26 -9.60 -7.36 2.67
CA THR A 26 -10.82 -7.23 1.85
C THR A 26 -10.71 -7.94 0.49
N GLY A 27 -9.57 -8.58 0.18
CA GLY A 27 -9.31 -9.30 -1.06
C GLY A 27 -8.76 -8.44 -2.20
N GLN A 28 -8.66 -7.12 -2.02
CA GLN A 28 -8.06 -6.23 -3.02
C GLN A 28 -6.54 -6.39 -3.08
N ILE A 29 -5.98 -6.33 -4.29
CA ILE A 29 -4.56 -6.53 -4.53
C ILE A 29 -4.00 -5.33 -5.30
N TRP A 30 -2.90 -4.79 -4.79
CA TRP A 30 -2.21 -3.62 -5.34
C TRP A 30 -0.73 -3.91 -5.51
N GLU A 31 -0.10 -3.39 -6.56
CA GLU A 31 1.33 -3.55 -6.81
C GLU A 31 2.01 -2.19 -6.82
N GLN A 32 3.18 -2.09 -6.21
CA GLN A 32 4.04 -0.91 -6.24
C GLN A 32 4.39 -0.53 -7.69
N ALA A 33 4.11 0.73 -8.05
CA ALA A 33 4.20 1.24 -9.42
C ALA A 33 5.29 2.33 -9.58
N GLU A 34 6.18 2.48 -8.61
CA GLU A 34 7.35 3.36 -8.68
C GLU A 34 8.55 2.75 -7.97
N TYR A 35 9.77 3.16 -8.35
CA TYR A 35 10.98 2.79 -7.64
C TYR A 35 11.04 3.56 -6.32
N LYS A 36 10.85 2.83 -5.22
CA LYS A 36 10.96 3.37 -3.86
C LYS A 36 11.36 2.26 -2.91
N TYR A 37 12.38 2.53 -2.11
CA TYR A 37 12.83 1.67 -1.04
C TYR A 37 12.64 2.35 0.32
N HIS A 38 11.97 1.67 1.24
CA HIS A 38 11.87 2.11 2.63
C HIS A 38 11.52 0.90 3.49
N TYR A 39 12.47 0.44 4.31
CA TYR A 39 12.23 -0.67 5.22
C TYR A 39 11.35 -0.26 6.40
N HIS A 40 10.30 -1.04 6.64
CA HIS A 40 9.46 -0.93 7.83
C HIS A 40 8.77 -2.26 8.10
N TYR A 41 8.94 -2.82 9.28
CA TYR A 41 8.27 -4.07 9.65
C TYR A 41 6.99 -3.80 10.42
N ALA A 42 5.89 -4.40 9.97
CA ALA A 42 4.64 -4.44 10.72
C ALA A 42 3.85 -5.71 10.39
N TYR A 43 3.15 -6.27 11.38
CA TYR A 43 2.26 -7.42 11.17
C TYR A 43 0.81 -6.94 11.01
N ARG A 44 0.20 -7.28 9.88
CA ARG A 44 -1.17 -6.88 9.48
C ARG A 44 -1.47 -5.40 9.72
N PRO A 45 -0.60 -4.46 9.28
CA PRO A 45 -0.80 -3.05 9.56
C PRO A 45 -2.08 -2.53 8.91
N ALA A 46 -2.69 -1.52 9.53
CA ALA A 46 -3.70 -0.71 8.86
C ALA A 46 -3.06 0.05 7.69
N ALA A 47 -3.77 0.14 6.58
CA ALA A 47 -3.32 0.80 5.38
C ALA A 47 -4.49 1.38 4.59
N GLN A 48 -4.18 2.40 3.80
CA GLN A 48 -5.14 3.09 2.96
C GLN A 48 -4.66 3.12 1.51
N ILE A 49 -5.60 2.95 0.59
CA ILE A 49 -5.40 3.33 -0.80
C ILE A 49 -6.07 4.67 -1.03
N ILE A 50 -5.25 5.65 -1.42
CA ILE A 50 -5.67 7.02 -1.68
C ILE A 50 -5.60 7.26 -3.18
N GLU A 51 -6.73 7.66 -3.76
CA GLU A 51 -6.79 8.19 -5.12
C GLU A 51 -6.48 9.70 -5.09
N ASP A 52 -5.53 10.11 -5.93
CA ASP A 52 -5.13 11.49 -6.11
C ASP A 52 -4.77 11.76 -7.57
N GLN A 53 -5.54 12.63 -8.22
CA GLN A 53 -5.36 13.04 -9.63
C GLN A 53 -5.21 11.85 -10.60
N GLY A 54 -6.05 10.81 -10.44
CA GLY A 54 -6.03 9.61 -11.29
C GLY A 54 -4.89 8.63 -11.01
N SER A 55 -4.06 8.89 -9.99
CA SER A 55 -3.07 7.95 -9.47
C SER A 55 -3.51 7.38 -8.12
N PHE A 56 -3.04 6.17 -7.79
CA PHE A 56 -3.30 5.52 -6.52
C PHE A 56 -2.03 5.44 -5.69
N TYR A 57 -2.18 5.62 -4.39
CA TYR A 57 -1.09 5.59 -3.43
C TYR A 57 -1.45 4.70 -2.26
N LEU A 58 -0.51 3.84 -1.87
CA LEU A 58 -0.59 3.09 -0.62
C LEU A 58 0.08 3.90 0.49
N GLN A 59 -0.65 4.10 1.58
CA GLN A 59 -0.12 4.63 2.85
C GLN A 59 -0.32 3.58 3.94
N VAL A 60 0.75 3.26 4.67
CA VAL A 60 0.74 2.23 5.73
C VAL A 60 0.90 2.92 7.08
N SER A 61 0.11 2.50 8.07
CA SER A 61 0.19 3.02 9.44
C SER A 61 1.59 2.76 10.02
N GLY A 62 2.17 3.76 10.67
CA GLY A 62 3.55 3.73 11.16
C GLY A 62 4.60 4.22 10.15
N MET A 63 4.20 4.58 8.92
CA MET A 63 5.06 5.19 7.92
C MET A 63 4.62 6.63 7.62
N ASN A 64 5.60 7.52 7.43
CA ASN A 64 5.36 8.93 7.10
C ASN A 64 5.28 9.19 5.60
N ASP A 65 5.47 8.16 4.79
CA ASP A 65 5.55 8.24 3.35
C ASP A 65 4.54 7.28 2.69
N ARG A 66 4.19 7.60 1.45
CA ARG A 66 3.30 6.80 0.60
C ARG A 66 4.04 6.31 -0.63
N VAL A 67 3.55 5.25 -1.26
CA VAL A 67 4.11 4.75 -2.53
C VAL A 67 3.03 4.66 -3.59
N LYS A 68 3.36 5.02 -4.83
CA LYS A 68 2.46 4.85 -5.97
C LYS A 68 2.19 3.37 -6.19
N VAL A 69 0.93 3.03 -6.43
CA VAL A 69 0.49 1.66 -6.71
C VAL A 69 -0.45 1.61 -7.91
N LYS A 70 -0.59 0.42 -8.50
CA LYS A 70 -1.60 0.08 -9.50
C LYS A 70 -2.47 -1.08 -8.99
N LYS A 71 -3.76 -1.05 -9.32
CA LYS A 71 -4.67 -2.14 -8.96
C LYS A 71 -4.35 -3.37 -9.79
N VAL A 72 -4.29 -4.53 -9.13
CA VAL A 72 -4.11 -5.85 -9.77
C VAL A 72 -5.42 -6.63 -9.77
N ARG A 73 -6.17 -6.59 -8.66
CA ARG A 73 -7.47 -7.27 -8.49
C ARG A 73 -8.38 -6.52 -7.53
#